data_AF-A0A378QVQ6-F1
#
_entry.id   AF-A0A378QVQ6-F1
#
_cell.length_a   1.000
_cell.length_b   1.000
_cell.length_c   1.000
_cell.angle_alpha   90.00
_cell.angle_beta   90.00
_cell.angle_gamma   90.00
#
_symmetry.space_group_name_H-M   'P 1'
#
loop_
_entity.id
_entity.type
_entity.pdbx_description
1 polymer ?
#
loop_
_entity_poly.entity_id
_entity_poly.type
_entity_poly.pdbx_seq_one_letter_code
_entity_poly.pdbx_strand_id
1 'polypeptide(L)'
;MLDGDLHREDITIAQDMGELWKQITTDESTGLTKGIYWNCNAHKEKYRHLAIGQLNASDTTMINNLFTYVLPYLAKTDYYLKIAKSNDRSIGMGNDKVKIKSGRPRKTMANENAAI
;
A
#
# COMPACT_ATOMS: atom_id res chain seq x y z
N MET A 1 -5.52 19.82 0.29
CA MET A 1 -5.73 18.35 0.26
C MET A 1 -7.18 18.12 -0.15
N LEU A 2 -7.44 17.10 -0.97
CA LEU A 2 -8.81 16.73 -1.35
C LEU A 2 -9.45 15.98 -0.17
N ASP A 3 -10.51 16.54 0.38
CA ASP A 3 -11.33 15.91 1.44
C ASP A 3 -12.59 15.36 0.79
N GLY A 4 -12.76 14.03 0.83
CA GLY A 4 -13.86 13.33 0.19
C GLY A 4 -15.22 13.53 0.87
N ASP A 5 -15.26 13.96 2.13
CA ASP A 5 -16.51 14.31 2.80
C ASP A 5 -17.01 15.70 2.36
N LEU A 6 -16.09 16.60 2.03
CA LEU A 6 -16.39 17.95 1.54
C LEU A 6 -16.56 17.99 0.01
N HIS A 7 -15.82 17.16 -0.72
CA HIS A 7 -15.78 17.15 -2.19
C HIS A 7 -16.12 15.75 -2.70
N ARG A 8 -17.40 15.50 -2.94
CA ARG A 8 -17.93 14.26 -3.56
C ARG A 8 -17.78 14.26 -5.08
N GLU A 9 -16.60 14.66 -5.54
CA GLU A 9 -16.25 14.81 -6.96
C GLU A 9 -15.21 13.78 -7.39
N ASP A 10 -15.27 12.59 -6.79
CA ASP A 10 -14.38 11.45 -7.07
C ASP A 10 -14.36 11.07 -8.56
N ILE A 11 -15.48 11.27 -9.25
CA ILE A 11 -15.61 11.08 -10.70
C ILE A 11 -14.86 12.18 -11.46
N THR A 12 -15.15 13.45 -11.18
CA THR A 12 -14.60 14.60 -11.89
C THR A 12 -13.08 14.67 -11.74
N ILE A 13 -12.59 14.53 -10.50
CA ILE A 13 -11.16 14.56 -10.20
C ILE A 13 -10.42 13.44 -10.93
N ALA A 14 -10.97 12.22 -10.91
CA ALA A 14 -10.36 11.09 -11.62
C ALA A 14 -10.36 11.29 -13.14
N GLN A 15 -11.39 11.93 -13.69
CA GLN A 15 -11.46 12.29 -15.10
C GLN A 15 -10.40 13.33 -15.47
N ASP A 16 -10.27 14.41 -14.71
CA ASP A 16 -9.27 15.45 -14.96
C ASP A 16 -7.85 14.89 -14.92
N MET A 17 -7.56 14.02 -13.94
CA MET A 17 -6.27 13.32 -13.85
C MET A 17 -6.03 12.40 -15.06
N GLY A 18 -7.07 11.70 -15.52
CA GLY A 18 -6.99 10.82 -16.68
C GLY A 18 -6.77 11.57 -18.00
N GLU A 19 -7.46 12.69 -18.19
CA GLU A 19 -7.26 13.57 -19.34
C GLU A 19 -5.85 14.17 -19.33
N LEU A 20 -5.38 14.65 -18.18
CA LEU A 20 -4.01 15.12 -18.03
C LEU A 20 -2.99 14.01 -18.35
N TRP A 21 -3.23 12.77 -17.90
CA TRP A 21 -2.37 11.63 -18.23
C TRP A 21 -2.27 11.38 -19.74
N LYS A 22 -3.39 11.43 -20.47
CA LYS A 22 -3.36 11.32 -21.94
C LYS A 22 -2.58 12.47 -22.57
N GLN A 23 -2.79 13.71 -22.11
CA GLN A 23 -2.09 14.87 -22.64
C GLN A 23 -0.58 14.73 -22.50
N ILE A 24 -0.07 14.42 -21.29
CA ILE A 24 1.38 14.33 -21.05
C ILE A 24 2.04 13.12 -21.71
N THR A 25 1.26 12.12 -22.12
CA THR A 25 1.73 10.92 -22.82
C THR A 25 1.48 10.96 -24.32
N THR A 26 0.97 12.08 -24.83
CA THR A 26 0.84 12.32 -26.25
C THR A 26 2.14 12.91 -26.77
N ASP A 27 2.73 12.22 -27.74
CA ASP A 27 3.89 12.73 -28.45
C ASP A 27 3.43 13.72 -29.52
N GLU A 28 3.79 14.99 -29.37
CA GLU A 28 3.36 16.07 -30.28
C GLU A 28 3.90 15.90 -31.70
N SER A 29 5.05 15.24 -31.88
CA SER A 29 5.69 15.08 -33.18
C SER A 29 5.06 13.97 -34.02
N THR A 30 4.55 12.92 -33.36
CA THR A 30 3.93 11.76 -34.02
C THR A 30 2.41 11.74 -33.87
N GLY A 31 1.85 12.57 -33.00
CA GLY A 31 0.43 12.58 -32.63
C GLY A 31 -0.02 11.33 -31.87
N LEU A 32 0.92 10.50 -31.41
CA LEU A 32 0.61 9.21 -30.79
C LEU A 32 0.45 9.36 -29.28
N THR A 33 -0.74 9.03 -28.76
CA THR A 33 -1.01 8.94 -27.31
C THR A 33 -0.73 7.55 -26.81
N LYS A 34 0.17 7.42 -25.82
CA LYS A 34 0.49 6.12 -25.18
C LYS A 34 -0.29 5.88 -23.89
N GLY A 35 -0.68 6.94 -23.20
CA GLY A 35 -1.44 6.84 -21.96
C GLY A 35 -2.90 6.52 -22.23
N ILE A 36 -3.41 5.50 -21.56
CA ILE A 36 -4.83 5.16 -21.53
C ILE A 36 -5.24 5.14 -20.07
N TYR A 37 -6.46 5.61 -19.78
CA TYR A 37 -7.04 5.52 -18.45
C TYR A 37 -8.48 5.02 -18.54
N TRP A 38 -8.97 4.49 -17.42
CA TRP A 38 -10.37 4.12 -17.24
C TRP A 38 -10.83 4.63 -15.88
N ASN A 39 -11.90 5.44 -15.88
CA ASN A 39 -12.46 5.97 -14.64
C ASN A 39 -13.42 4.94 -14.02
N CYS A 40 -12.91 4.16 -13.06
CA CYS A 40 -13.70 3.17 -12.33
C CYS A 40 -14.85 3.80 -11.53
N ASN A 41 -14.65 5.00 -10.97
CA ASN A 41 -15.67 5.69 -10.17
C ASN A 41 -16.85 6.16 -11.02
N ALA A 42 -16.60 6.55 -12.28
CA ALA A 42 -17.63 6.95 -13.24
C ALA A 42 -18.56 5.81 -13.66
N HIS A 43 -18.09 4.56 -13.51
CA HIS A 43 -18.80 3.35 -13.93
C HIS A 43 -18.97 2.35 -12.78
N LYS A 44 -19.03 2.86 -11.55
CA LYS A 44 -19.03 2.05 -10.34
C LYS A 44 -20.24 1.10 -10.25
N GLU A 45 -21.35 1.48 -10.87
CA GLU A 45 -22.57 0.68 -11.01
C GLU A 45 -22.36 -0.61 -11.81
N LYS A 46 -21.31 -0.72 -12.63
CA LYS A 46 -21.01 -1.92 -13.42
C LYS A 46 -20.32 -3.02 -12.62
N TYR A 47 -19.81 -2.73 -11.43
CA TYR A 47 -19.11 -3.73 -10.62
C TYR A 47 -20.11 -4.62 -9.87
N ARG A 48 -19.95 -5.94 -10.05
CA ARG A 48 -20.78 -6.95 -9.35
C ARG A 48 -20.73 -6.83 -7.83
N HIS A 49 -19.56 -6.50 -7.29
CA HIS A 49 -19.31 -6.30 -5.88
C HIS A 49 -18.74 -4.89 -5.68
N LEU A 50 -19.61 -3.92 -5.44
CA LEU A 50 -19.20 -2.53 -5.26
C LEU A 50 -18.43 -2.37 -3.94
N ALA A 51 -17.21 -1.86 -4.05
CA ALA A 51 -16.28 -1.61 -2.93
C ALA A 51 -15.33 -0.43 -3.22
N ILE A 52 -15.72 0.49 -4.12
CA ILE A 52 -14.95 1.68 -4.51
C ILE A 52 -15.81 2.94 -4.33
N GLY A 53 -15.16 4.09 -4.13
CA GLY A 53 -15.83 5.37 -3.84
C GLY A 53 -15.95 5.65 -2.35
N GLN A 54 -16.93 6.48 -1.96
CA GLN A 54 -17.15 6.85 -0.56
C GLN A 54 -17.70 5.66 0.25
N LEU A 55 -16.89 5.18 1.20
CA LEU A 55 -17.27 4.12 2.13
C LEU A 55 -17.97 4.72 3.35
N ASN A 56 -19.27 4.43 3.51
CA ASN A 56 -19.98 4.77 4.73
C ASN A 56 -19.82 3.64 5.76
N ALA A 57 -19.52 3.98 7.02
CA ALA A 57 -19.41 3.00 8.11
C ALA A 57 -20.71 2.21 8.34
N SER A 58 -21.86 2.76 7.96
CA SER A 58 -23.15 2.04 8.03
C SER A 58 -23.37 1.09 6.85
N ASP A 59 -22.61 1.20 5.76
CA ASP A 59 -22.75 0.35 4.58
C ASP A 59 -21.98 -0.96 4.77
N THR A 60 -22.62 -1.88 5.48
CA THR A 60 -22.06 -3.20 5.76
C THR A 60 -21.83 -4.02 4.50
N THR A 61 -22.60 -3.82 3.43
CA THR A 61 -22.44 -4.52 2.15
C THR A 61 -21.14 -4.09 1.46
N MET A 62 -20.90 -2.78 1.35
CA MET A 62 -19.68 -2.25 0.75
C MET A 62 -18.43 -2.64 1.56
N ILE A 63 -18.53 -2.59 2.89
CA ILE A 63 -17.45 -3.05 3.80
C ILE A 63 -17.15 -4.53 3.58
N ASN A 64 -18.17 -5.39 3.53
CA ASN A 64 -17.99 -6.82 3.30
C ASN A 64 -17.36 -7.09 1.93
N ASN A 65 -17.79 -6.38 0.89
CA ASN A 65 -17.20 -6.52 -0.46
C ASN A 65 -15.72 -6.08 -0.47
N LEU A 66 -15.37 -5.01 0.25
CA LEU A 66 -13.99 -4.53 0.39
C LEU A 66 -13.09 -5.60 1.03
N PHE A 67 -13.50 -6.16 2.17
CA PHE A 67 -12.73 -7.20 2.85
C PHE A 67 -12.65 -8.51 2.07
N THR A 68 -13.72 -8.89 1.37
CA THR A 68 -13.81 -10.19 0.69
C THR A 68 -13.09 -10.21 -0.66
N TYR A 69 -13.19 -9.14 -1.45
CA TYR A 69 -12.75 -9.16 -2.85
C TYR A 69 -11.59 -8.21 -3.14
N VAL A 70 -11.56 -7.03 -2.52
CA VAL A 70 -10.58 -5.98 -2.86
C VAL A 70 -9.30 -6.13 -2.05
N LEU A 71 -9.39 -6.29 -0.73
CA LEU A 71 -8.21 -6.40 0.12
C LEU A 71 -7.31 -7.60 -0.21
N PRO A 72 -7.83 -8.81 -0.51
CA PRO A 72 -6.97 -9.92 -0.90
C PRO A 72 -6.19 -9.65 -2.19
N TYR A 73 -6.81 -8.94 -3.14
CA TYR A 73 -6.16 -8.53 -4.37
C TYR A 73 -5.06 -7.49 -4.13
N LEU A 74 -5.35 -6.45 -3.34
CA LEU A 74 -4.39 -5.39 -3.02
C LEU A 74 -3.22 -5.87 -2.17
N ALA A 75 -3.52 -6.67 -1.14
CA ALA A 75 -2.52 -7.19 -0.21
C ALA A 75 -1.63 -8.28 -0.82
N LYS A 76 -1.95 -8.74 -2.05
CA LYS A 76 -1.23 -9.77 -2.81
C LYS A 76 -0.59 -10.80 -1.88
N THR A 77 -1.43 -11.51 -1.13
CA THR A 77 -1.01 -12.43 -0.05
C THR A 77 -0.03 -13.51 -0.51
N ASP A 78 0.08 -13.73 -1.82
CA ASP A 78 1.09 -14.57 -2.47
C ASP A 78 2.53 -14.14 -2.16
N TYR A 79 2.78 -12.83 -1.97
CA TYR A 79 4.09 -12.33 -1.52
C TYR A 79 4.37 -12.70 -0.07
N TYR A 80 3.36 -12.64 0.80
CA TYR A 80 3.49 -13.04 2.20
C TYR A 80 3.70 -14.56 2.34
N LEU A 81 3.03 -15.36 1.50
CA LEU A 81 3.18 -16.82 1.51
C LEU A 81 4.61 -17.26 1.14
N LYS A 82 5.28 -16.56 0.23
CA LYS A 82 6.70 -16.82 -0.13
C LYS A 82 7.68 -16.41 0.96
N ILE A 83 7.37 -15.39 1.75
CA ILE A 83 8.19 -15.00 2.92
C ILE A 83 8.02 -16.02 4.06
N ALA A 84 6.82 -16.59 4.21
CA ALA A 84 6.49 -17.54 5.27
C ALA A 84 6.93 -18.99 4.97
N LYS A 85 7.06 -19.39 3.69
CA LYS A 85 7.47 -20.75 3.31
C LYS A 85 8.95 -20.84 2.93
N SER A 86 9.71 -21.34 3.89
CA SER A 86 10.81 -22.32 3.77
C SER A 86 11.95 -22.02 2.80
N ASN A 87 13.14 -21.76 3.36
CA ASN A 87 14.49 -22.10 2.86
C ASN A 87 14.95 -21.66 1.46
N ASP A 88 14.09 -21.07 0.63
CA ASP A 88 14.47 -20.50 -0.65
C ASP A 88 14.96 -19.05 -0.50
N ARG A 89 15.84 -18.62 -1.43
CA ARG A 89 16.29 -17.22 -1.52
C ARG A 89 15.10 -16.31 -1.83
N SER A 90 14.53 -15.72 -0.79
CA SER A 90 13.54 -14.65 -0.90
C SER A 90 14.23 -13.28 -0.93
N ILE A 91 13.63 -12.33 -1.67
CA ILE A 91 14.00 -10.91 -1.59
C ILE A 91 13.36 -10.37 -0.31
N GLY A 92 14.10 -10.45 0.80
CA GLY A 92 13.71 -9.86 2.07
C GLY A 92 14.34 -8.47 2.25
N MET A 93 13.66 -7.60 3.00
CA MET A 93 14.31 -6.43 3.59
C MET A 93 15.32 -6.92 4.63
N GLY A 94 16.50 -6.32 4.68
CA GLY A 94 17.51 -6.70 5.67
C GLY A 94 16.96 -6.49 7.08
N ASN A 95 16.84 -7.56 7.87
CA ASN A 95 16.58 -7.43 9.29
C ASN A 95 17.83 -6.82 9.95
N ASP A 96 17.64 -5.80 10.79
CA ASP A 96 18.71 -5.32 11.66
C ASP A 96 19.21 -6.49 12.50
N LYS A 97 20.48 -6.86 12.33
CA LYS A 97 21.10 -7.87 13.19
C LYS A 97 21.00 -7.39 14.63
N VAL A 98 20.54 -8.25 15.54
CA VAL A 98 20.61 -7.97 16.98
C VAL A 98 22.04 -7.57 17.31
N LYS A 99 22.22 -6.38 17.87
CA LYS A 99 23.53 -5.81 18.15
C LYS A 99 24.22 -6.64 19.24
N ILE A 100 25.03 -7.60 18.83
CA ILE A 100 25.91 -8.32 19.75
C ILE A 100 26.87 -7.27 20.33
N LYS A 101 27.10 -7.27 21.65
CA LYS A 101 28.08 -6.39 22.29
C LYS A 101 29.47 -6.68 21.73
N SER A 102 29.85 -6.01 20.64
CA SER A 102 31.20 -6.05 20.10
C SER A 102 32.01 -4.94 20.76
N GLY A 103 33.07 -5.34 21.45
CA GLY A 103 33.96 -4.44 22.17
C GLY A 103 34.73 -5.18 23.25
N ARG A 104 35.92 -4.67 23.59
CA ARG A 104 36.75 -5.20 24.67
C ARG A 104 35.94 -5.22 25.98
N PRO A 105 35.90 -6.34 26.73
CA PRO A 105 35.21 -6.37 28.01
C PRO A 105 35.75 -5.27 28.92
N ARG A 106 34.85 -4.42 29.42
CA ARG A 106 35.21 -3.43 30.44
C ARG A 106 35.46 -4.19 31.73
N LYS A 107 36.65 -4.01 32.33
CA LYS A 107 36.91 -4.47 33.70
C LYS A 107 35.88 -3.80 34.62
N THR A 108 35.02 -4.59 35.24
CA THR A 108 34.30 -4.15 36.43
C THR A 108 35.33 -3.99 37.55
N MET A 109 35.39 -2.81 38.16
CA MET A 109 36.14 -2.62 39.41
C MET A 109 35.44 -3.49 40.46
N ALA A 110 36.15 -4.47 41.03
CA ALA A 110 35.63 -5.24 42.15
C ALA A 110 35.43 -4.29 43.33
N ASN A 111 34.21 -4.24 43.86
CA ASN A 111 33.94 -3.50 45.08
C ASN A 111 34.46 -4.35 46.25
N GLU A 112 35.69 -4.07 46.69
CA GLU A 112 36.20 -4.50 47.99
C GLU A 112 35.32 -3.84 49.05
N ASN A 113 34.38 -4.59 49.63
CA ASN A 113 33.86 -4.43 51.00
C ASN A 113 32.70 -5.40 51.23
N ALA A 114 33.03 -6.60 51.70
CA ALA A 114 32.11 -7.46 52.43
C ALA A 114 32.92 -8.29 53.44
N ALA A 115 33.50 -7.60 54.41
CA ALA A 115 33.98 -8.20 55.66
C ALA A 115 33.01 -7.77 56.77
N ILE A 116 32.07 -8.66 57.11
CA ILE A 116 31.55 -8.90 58.46
C ILE A 116 31.23 -10.39 58.54
#